data_AF-A0A7Y5XV34-F1
#
_entry.id   AF-A0A7Y5XV34-F1
#
_cell.length_a   1.000
_cell.length_b   1.000
_cell.length_c   1.000
_cell.angle_alpha   90.00
_cell.angle_beta   90.00
_cell.angle_gamma   90.00
#
_symmetry.space_group_name_H-M   'P 1'
#
loop_
_entity.id
_entity.type
_entity.pdbx_description
1 polymer ?
#
loop_
_entity_poly.entity_id
_entity_poly.type
_entity_poly.pdbx_seq_one_letter_code
_entity_poly.pdbx_strand_id
1 'polypeptide(L)' 'MALRHALGLTEALLQAAIDAGQLAPQPTRALAHVLIGALDEAALYLTTGDDRAAAREEVAGVLHVLLDGLLAG' A
#
# COMPACT_ATOMS: atom_id res chain seq x y z
N MET A 1 -6.97 -4.54 -17.54
CA MET A 1 -5.54 -4.71 -17.90
C MET A 1 -4.62 -3.92 -16.96
N ALA A 2 -4.95 -2.68 -16.59
CA ALA A 2 -4.17 -1.87 -15.65
C ALA A 2 -3.92 -2.54 -14.28
N LEU A 3 -4.94 -3.15 -13.65
CA LEU A 3 -4.78 -3.81 -12.34
C LEU A 3 -3.80 -4.99 -12.35
N ARG A 4 -3.76 -5.78 -13.44
CA ARG A 4 -2.78 -6.88 -13.59
C ARG A 4 -1.35 -6.34 -13.71
N HIS A 5 -1.17 -5.18 -14.32
CA HIS A 5 0.12 -4.51 -14.42
C HIS A 5 0.54 -3.93 -13.06
N ALA A 6 -0.38 -3.25 -12.36
CA ALA A 6 -0.15 -2.72 -11.03
C ALA A 6 0.23 -3.82 -10.03
N LEU A 7 -0.50 -4.94 -10.03
CA LEU A 7 -0.21 -6.09 -9.18
C LEU A 7 1.20 -6.64 -9.43
N GLY A 8 1.57 -6.88 -10.69
CA GLY A 8 2.91 -7.41 -11.02
C GLY A 8 4.04 -6.46 -10.63
N LEU A 9 3.85 -5.15 -10.79
CA LEU A 9 4.83 -4.15 -10.36
C LEU A 9 4.96 -4.11 -8.83
N THR A 10 3.84 -4.13 -8.10
CA THR A 10 3.85 -4.15 -6.64
C THR A 10 4.50 -5.42 -6.11
N GLU A 11 4.20 -6.59 -6.68
CA GLU A 11 4.86 -7.85 -6.33
C GLU A 11 6.39 -7.77 -6.51
N ALA A 12 6.86 -7.20 -7.62
CA ALA A 12 8.29 -7.05 -7.91
C ALA A 12 8.99 -6.08 -6.93
N LEU A 13 8.35 -4.97 -6.57
CA LEU A 13 8.89 -4.02 -5.60
C LEU A 13 8.98 -4.62 -4.20
N LEU A 14 7.95 -5.36 -3.78
CA LEU A 14 7.95 -6.05 -2.49
C LEU A 14 9.05 -7.12 -2.43
N GLN A 15 9.26 -7.86 -3.53
CA GLN A 15 10.37 -8.83 -3.59
C GLN A 15 11.72 -8.13 -3.47
N ALA A 16 11.92 -7.02 -4.19
CA ALA A 16 13.17 -6.25 -4.11
C ALA A 16 13.43 -5.72 -2.70
N ALA A 17 12.40 -5.28 -1.97
CA ALA A 17 12.54 -4.84 -0.58
C ALA A 17 12.92 -5.99 0.38
N ILE A 18 12.40 -7.20 0.15
CA ILE A 18 12.80 -8.41 0.89
C ILE A 18 14.27 -8.74 0.59
N ASP A 19 14.66 -8.74 -0.68
CA ASP A 19 16.03 -9.05 -1.10
C ASP A 19 17.05 -8.03 -0.55
N ALA A 20 16.63 -6.78 -0.36
CA ALA A 20 17.41 -5.71 0.27
C ALA A 20 17.42 -5.76 1.81
N GLY A 21 16.68 -6.68 2.44
CA GLY A 21 16.56 -6.79 3.89
C GLY A 21 15.71 -5.68 4.54
N GLN A 22 15.00 -4.88 3.75
CA GLN A 22 14.13 -3.79 4.22
C GLN A 22 12.74 -4.29 4.62
N LEU A 23 12.35 -5.48 4.17
CA LEU A 23 11.07 -6.11 4.43
C LEU A 23 11.30 -7.55 4.88
N ALA A 24 10.61 -7.99 5.94
CA ALA A 24 10.70 -9.38 6.38
C ALA A 24 10.19 -10.35 5.29
N PRO A 25 10.81 -11.55 5.11
CA PRO A 25 10.36 -12.54 4.14
C PRO A 25 8.89 -12.94 4.36
N GLN A 26 8.06 -12.75 3.34
CA GLN A 26 6.62 -13.03 3.40
C GLN A 26 6.00 -13.18 2.00
N PRO A 27 4.76 -13.71 1.86
CA PRO A 27 4.13 -13.90 0.55
C PRO A 27 3.82 -12.57 -0.16
N THR A 28 4.68 -12.19 -1.12
CA THR A 28 4.60 -10.90 -1.84
C THR A 28 3.29 -10.69 -2.59
N ARG A 29 2.76 -11.74 -3.24
CA ARG A 29 1.46 -11.70 -3.93
C ARG A 29 0.28 -11.38 -3.00
N ALA A 30 0.25 -12.00 -1.83
CA ALA A 30 -0.82 -11.74 -0.86
C ALA A 30 -0.71 -10.31 -0.31
N LEU A 31 0.50 -9.87 0.02
CA LEU A 31 0.77 -8.51 0.49
C LEU A 31 0.40 -7.46 -0.58
N ALA A 32 0.75 -7.70 -1.85
CA ALA A 32 0.40 -6.81 -2.95
C ALA A 32 -1.13 -6.64 -3.10
N HIS A 33 -1.90 -7.72 -2.96
CA HIS A 33 -3.36 -7.65 -2.98
C HIS A 33 -3.93 -6.80 -1.84
N VAL A 34 -3.40 -6.95 -0.62
CA VAL A 34 -3.84 -6.17 0.54
C VAL A 34 -3.51 -4.69 0.35
N LEU A 35 -2.29 -4.36 -0.10
CA LEU A 35 -1.87 -2.97 -0.32
C LEU A 35 -2.68 -2.28 -1.42
N ILE A 36 -2.93 -2.96 -2.54
CA ILE A 36 -3.74 -2.41 -3.63
C ILE A 36 -5.18 -2.19 -3.15
N GLY A 37 -5.77 -3.15 -2.44
CA GLY A 37 -7.13 -2.99 -1.88
C GLY A 37 -7.23 -1.82 -0.90
N ALA A 38 -6.24 -1.66 -0.02
CA ALA A 38 -6.20 -0.54 0.91
C ALA A 38 -6.09 0.81 0.19
N LEU A 39 -5.30 0.90 -0.89
CA LEU A 39 -5.18 2.12 -1.69
C LEU A 39 -6.45 2.42 -2.49
N ASP A 40 -7.13 1.40 -3.03
CA ASP A 40 -8.42 1.56 -3.71
C ASP A 40 -9.50 2.08 -2.75
N GLU A 41 -9.58 1.53 -1.54
CA GLU A 41 -10.51 2.02 -0.50
C GLU A 41 -10.14 3.43 0.00
N ALA A 42 -8.85 3.72 0.16
CA ALA A 42 -8.39 5.07 0.48
C ALA A 42 -8.82 6.07 -0.61
N ALA A 43 -8.68 5.71 -1.88
CA ALA A 43 -9.14 6.56 -2.98
C ALA A 43 -10.65 6.79 -2.93
N LEU A 44 -11.45 5.75 -2.65
CA LEU A 44 -12.90 5.88 -2.46
C LEU A 44 -13.23 6.82 -1.30
N TYR A 45 -12.60 6.64 -0.14
CA TYR A 45 -12.80 7.47 1.04
C TYR A 45 -12.56 8.97 0.75
N LEU A 46 -11.49 9.29 0.01
CA LEU A 46 -11.17 10.66 -0.38
C LEU A 46 -12.19 11.30 -1.33
N THR A 47 -12.97 10.49 -2.07
CA THR A 47 -14.00 10.99 -2.99
C THR A 47 -15.33 11.28 -2.31
N THR A 48 -15.58 10.72 -1.13
CA THR A 48 -16.88 10.76 -0.45
C THR A 48 -17.02 11.83 0.62
N GLY A 49 -15.93 12.51 1.02
CA GLY A 49 -15.93 13.48 2.13
C GLY A 49 -16.17 14.94 1.71
N ASP A 50 -16.78 15.71 2.61
CA ASP A 50 -17.01 17.16 2.45
C ASP A 50 -15.70 17.97 2.50
N ASP A 51 -14.76 17.57 3.37
CA ASP A 51 -13.41 18.15 3.47
C ASP A 51 -12.36 17.18 2.93
N ARG A 52 -12.02 17.36 1.65
CA ARG A 52 -11.01 16.55 0.97
C ARG A 52 -9.58 16.77 1.49
N ALA A 53 -9.29 17.92 2.10
CA ALA A 53 -7.97 18.19 2.65
C ALA A 53 -7.77 17.39 3.95
N ALA A 54 -8.74 17.46 4.86
CA ALA A 54 -8.73 16.68 6.10
C ALA A 54 -8.68 15.16 5.82
N ALA A 55 -9.54 14.65 4.93
CA ALA A 55 -9.55 13.23 4.57
C ALA A 55 -8.20 12.76 3.99
N ARG A 56 -7.50 13.63 3.26
CA ARG A 56 -6.17 13.32 2.71
C ARG A 56 -5.11 13.20 3.80
N GLU A 57 -5.12 14.09 4.79
CA GLU A 57 -4.20 14.02 5.92
C GLU A 57 -4.40 12.75 6.74
N GLU A 58 -5.66 12.40 7.02
CA GLU A 58 -6.02 11.17 7.74
C GLU A 58 -5.52 9.92 7.02
N VAL A 59 -5.83 9.80 5.72
CA VAL A 59 -5.37 8.68 4.88
C VAL A 59 -3.85 8.61 4.83
N ALA A 60 -3.17 9.76 4.65
CA ALA A 60 -1.71 9.79 4.60
C ALA A 60 -1.06 9.34 5.92
N GLY A 61 -1.66 9.69 7.06
CA GLY A 61 -1.22 9.25 8.38
C GLY A 61 -1.38 7.75 8.57
N VAL A 62 -2.54 7.19 8.20
CA VAL A 62 -2.78 5.73 8.27
C VAL A 62 -1.82 4.96 7.38
N LEU A 63 -1.58 5.44 6.15
CA LEU A 63 -0.65 4.78 5.24
C LEU A 63 0.79 4.81 5.75
N HIS A 64 1.25 5.89 6.40
CA HIS A 64 2.57 5.93 7.02
C HIS A 64 2.70 4.84 8.10
N VAL A 65 1.76 4.80 9.05
CA VAL A 65 1.80 3.81 10.14
C VAL A 65 1.78 2.38 9.60
N LEU A 66 0.97 2.12 8.57
CA LEU A 66 0.89 0.79 7.96
C LEU A 66 2.19 0.40 7.25
N LEU A 67 2.78 1.29 6.47
CA LEU A 67 4.02 1.03 5.75
C LEU A 67 5.20 0.89 6.71
N ASP A 68 5.29 1.75 7.72
CA ASP A 68 6.32 1.67 8.76
C ASP A 68 6.24 0.33 9.51
N GLY A 69 5.03 -0.17 9.77
CA GLY A 69 4.83 -1.48 10.40
C GLY A 69 5.22 -2.69 9.53
N LEU A 70 5.35 -2.50 8.21
CA LEU A 70 5.83 -3.55 7.30
C LEU A 70 7.36 -3.60 7.25
N LEU A 71 8.03 -2.45 7.38
CA LEU A 71 9.49 -2.39 7.26
C LEU A 71 10.15 -3.19 8.39
N ALA A 72 11.21 -3.92 8.05
CA ALA A 72 12.07 -4.52 9.05
C ALA A 72 12.74 -3.38 9.83
N GLY A 73 12.52 -3.35 11.15
CA GLY A 73 13.04 -2.30 12.04
C GLY A 73 14.55 -2.15 11.99
#